data_AF-A0A7C3L4L4-F1
#
_entry.id   AF-A0A7C3L4L4-F1
#
_cell.length_a   1.000
_cell.length_b   1.000
_cell.length_c   1.000
_cell.angle_alpha   90.00
_cell.angle_beta   90.00
_cell.angle_gamma   90.00
#
_symmetry.space_group_name_H-M   'P 1'
#
loop_
_entity.id
_entity.type
_entity.pdbx_description
1 polymer ?
#
loop_
_entity_poly.entity_id
_entity_poly.type
_entity_poly.pdbx_seq_one_letter_code
_entity_poly.pdbx_strand_id
1 'polypeptide(L)'
;MREMDDLRKEFENFKINEEECIDGSCETDETNLRDYPSYTEALYSQIIAPSVSGIYISRWDIKDIASIAGDDMAIHPRKRMFELLMKYAVHKENMVAVLDEMKNHFEYKIAIYDEFIANYPASEVVFQPKIEKARKTIALFPKILDEYFEA
;
A
#
# COMPACT_ATOMS: atom_id res chain seq x y z
N MET A 1 -0.08 -11.85 42.12
CA MET A 1 1.06 -12.16 41.22
C MET A 1 0.59 -13.37 40.42
N ARG A 2 0.38 -13.25 39.11
CA ARG A 2 -0.16 -14.37 38.31
C ARG A 2 0.90 -15.47 38.25
N GLU A 3 0.54 -16.72 38.56
CA GLU A 3 1.46 -17.84 38.53
C GLU A 3 1.80 -18.19 37.06
N MET A 4 3.08 -18.47 36.80
CA MET A 4 3.58 -18.78 35.46
C MET A 4 2.91 -20.03 34.85
N ASP A 5 2.38 -20.91 35.69
CA ASP A 5 1.66 -22.11 35.28
C ASP A 5 0.24 -21.82 34.77
N ASP A 6 -0.41 -20.74 35.24
CA ASP A 6 -1.68 -20.27 34.67
C ASP A 6 -1.45 -19.66 33.28
N LEU A 7 -0.38 -18.88 33.09
CA LEU A 7 -0.02 -18.32 31.79
C LEU A 7 0.33 -19.41 30.76
N ARG A 8 0.99 -20.50 31.19
CA ARG A 8 1.27 -21.65 30.32
C ARG A 8 -0.01 -22.35 29.88
N LYS A 9 -0.96 -22.56 30.79
CA LYS A 9 -2.26 -23.16 30.45
C LYS A 9 -3.09 -22.27 29.53
N GLU A 10 -3.05 -20.95 29.70
CA GLU A 10 -3.70 -20.01 28.77
C GLU A 10 -3.08 -20.05 27.38
N PHE A 11 -1.76 -20.19 27.28
CA PHE A 11 -1.05 -20.32 26.00
C PHE A 11 -1.32 -21.66 25.31
N GLU A 12 -1.34 -22.77 26.05
CA GLU A 12 -1.64 -24.10 25.50
C GLU A 12 -3.10 -24.26 25.07
N ASN A 13 -4.02 -23.54 25.72
CA ASN A 13 -5.43 -23.49 25.31
C ASN A 13 -5.72 -22.45 24.21
N PHE A 14 -4.71 -21.68 23.79
CA PHE A 14 -4.83 -20.75 22.68
C PHE A 14 -4.84 -21.53 21.36
N LYS A 15 -6.01 -22.05 20.98
CA LYS A 15 -6.23 -22.60 19.65
C LYS A 15 -6.26 -21.43 18.66
N ILE A 16 -5.23 -21.34 17.83
CA ILE A 16 -5.30 -20.53 16.62
C ILE A 16 -6.42 -21.14 15.79
N ASN A 17 -7.49 -20.38 15.53
CA ASN A 17 -8.47 -20.80 14.55
C ASN A 17 -7.73 -21.04 13.24
N GLU A 18 -7.87 -22.22 12.63
CA GLU A 18 -7.21 -22.59 11.37
C GLU A 18 -7.58 -21.65 10.19
N GLU A 19 -8.43 -20.66 10.42
CA GLU A 19 -8.77 -19.56 9.52
C GLU A 19 -7.81 -18.36 9.61
N GLU A 20 -6.93 -18.26 10.62
CA GLU A 20 -5.90 -17.23 10.68
C GLU A 20 -4.60 -17.73 10.02
N CYS A 21 -4.47 -17.39 8.74
CA CYS A 21 -3.38 -17.69 7.79
C CYS A 21 -1.95 -17.56 8.39
N ILE A 22 -1.28 -18.70 8.68
CA ILE A 22 0.08 -18.74 9.29
C ILE A 22 1.22 -18.75 8.25
N ASP A 23 0.98 -19.03 6.95
CA ASP A 23 2.08 -19.23 5.98
C ASP A 23 2.19 -18.19 4.84
N GLY A 24 1.30 -17.20 4.79
CA GLY A 24 1.33 -16.18 3.74
C GLY A 24 0.97 -16.69 2.33
N SER A 25 0.39 -17.88 2.18
CA SER A 25 -0.16 -18.40 0.92
C SER A 25 -1.69 -18.25 0.83
N CYS A 26 -2.23 -17.14 1.34
CA CYS A 26 -3.62 -16.77 1.06
C CYS A 26 -3.70 -16.27 -0.40
N GLU A 27 -3.74 -17.20 -1.36
CA GLU A 27 -4.26 -16.95 -2.71
C GLU A 27 -5.77 -16.78 -2.61
N THR A 28 -6.22 -15.53 -2.54
CA THR A 28 -7.62 -15.19 -2.81
C THR A 28 -7.71 -14.69 -4.25
N ASP A 29 -8.15 -15.58 -5.14
CA ASP A 29 -8.70 -15.21 -6.44
C ASP A 29 -9.89 -14.24 -6.22
N GLU A 30 -9.85 -13.11 -6.94
CA GLU A 30 -10.86 -12.04 -6.96
C GLU A 30 -11.07 -11.26 -5.65
N THR A 31 -10.15 -10.33 -5.35
CA THR A 31 -10.37 -9.31 -4.32
C THR A 31 -11.46 -8.32 -4.75
N ASN A 32 -12.70 -8.57 -4.32
CA ASN A 32 -13.76 -7.55 -4.32
C ASN A 32 -13.37 -6.43 -3.35
N LEU A 33 -12.95 -5.29 -3.89
CA LEU A 33 -12.38 -4.16 -3.12
C LEU A 33 -13.44 -3.31 -2.40
N ARG A 34 -14.66 -3.79 -2.11
CA ARG A 34 -15.78 -2.92 -1.69
C ARG A 34 -16.13 -2.86 -0.21
N ASP A 35 -15.66 -3.78 0.64
CA ASP A 35 -15.99 -3.72 2.07
C ASP A 35 -15.03 -2.76 2.80
N TYR A 36 -15.52 -1.63 3.35
CA TYR A 36 -14.72 -0.60 4.03
C TYR A 36 -14.54 -0.92 5.53
N PRO A 37 -13.76 -1.96 5.87
CA PRO A 37 -12.36 -1.81 6.32
C PRO A 37 -11.33 -2.57 5.46
N SER A 38 -11.79 -3.53 4.65
CA SER A 38 -10.95 -4.34 3.76
C SER A 38 -10.42 -3.53 2.57
N TYR A 39 -11.16 -2.53 2.07
CA TYR A 39 -10.75 -1.76 0.89
C TYR A 39 -9.50 -0.92 1.11
N THR A 40 -9.51 -0.09 2.15
CA THR A 40 -8.35 0.73 2.51
C THR A 40 -7.15 -0.15 2.81
N GLU A 41 -7.37 -1.31 3.41
CA GLU A 41 -6.32 -2.30 3.66
C GLU A 41 -5.80 -2.95 2.36
N ALA A 42 -6.68 -3.23 1.40
CA ALA A 42 -6.34 -3.76 0.08
C ALA A 42 -5.57 -2.72 -0.75
N LEU A 43 -6.01 -1.47 -0.79
CA LEU A 43 -5.25 -0.40 -1.45
C LEU A 43 -3.89 -0.19 -0.76
N TYR A 44 -3.85 -0.23 0.58
CA TYR A 44 -2.60 -0.11 1.32
C TYR A 44 -1.63 -1.25 0.97
N SER A 45 -2.11 -2.50 0.90
CA SER A 45 -1.28 -3.65 0.56
C SER A 45 -0.81 -3.62 -0.90
N GLN A 46 -1.62 -3.12 -1.83
CA GLN A 46 -1.27 -3.04 -3.24
C GLN A 46 -0.35 -1.86 -3.60
N ILE A 47 -0.55 -0.70 -2.95
CA ILE A 47 0.12 0.55 -3.34
C ILE A 47 1.22 0.94 -2.36
N ILE A 48 0.99 0.83 -1.05
CA ILE A 48 1.93 1.32 -0.02
C ILE A 48 2.97 0.27 0.37
N ALA A 49 2.65 -1.03 0.26
CA ALA A 49 3.60 -2.09 0.59
C ALA A 49 4.72 -2.18 -0.48
N PRO A 50 5.99 -1.87 -0.13
CA PRO A 50 7.06 -1.80 -1.13
C PRO A 50 7.42 -3.15 -1.75
N SER A 51 7.12 -4.24 -1.03
CA SER A 51 7.28 -5.61 -1.53
C SER A 51 6.37 -5.89 -2.73
N VAL A 52 5.20 -5.24 -2.79
CA VAL A 52 4.20 -5.38 -3.85
C VAL A 52 4.39 -4.29 -4.90
N SER A 53 4.40 -3.02 -4.47
CA SER A 53 4.43 -1.87 -5.38
C SER A 53 5.80 -1.51 -5.93
N GLY A 54 6.87 -2.08 -5.39
CA GLY A 54 8.25 -1.82 -5.81
C GLY A 54 8.84 -0.50 -5.30
N ILE A 55 8.00 0.44 -4.84
CA ILE A 55 8.41 1.76 -4.36
C ILE A 55 8.00 1.94 -2.90
N TYR A 56 8.94 2.43 -2.09
CA TYR A 56 8.65 2.81 -0.72
C TYR A 56 8.09 4.23 -0.69
N ILE A 57 6.86 4.37 -0.19
CA ILE A 57 6.23 5.66 0.08
C ILE A 57 6.42 5.99 1.57
N SER A 58 7.12 7.07 1.84
CA SER A 58 7.36 7.56 3.19
C SER A 58 6.18 8.39 3.71
N ARG A 59 6.24 8.75 5.01
CA ARG A 59 5.26 9.65 5.62
C ARG A 59 5.27 11.04 4.97
N TRP A 60 6.45 11.51 4.56
CA TRP A 60 6.59 12.80 3.89
C TRP A 60 5.96 12.73 2.50
N ASP A 61 6.21 11.66 1.76
CA ASP A 61 5.62 11.48 0.44
C ASP A 61 4.08 11.45 0.52
N ILE A 62 3.49 10.74 1.51
CA ILE A 62 2.03 10.75 1.71
C ILE A 62 1.51 12.17 2.02
N LYS A 63 2.24 12.93 2.83
CA LYS A 63 1.86 14.32 3.15
C LYS A 63 1.93 15.21 1.92
N ASP A 64 2.98 15.09 1.12
CA ASP A 64 3.17 15.90 -0.08
C ASP A 64 2.10 15.57 -1.12
N ILE A 65 1.81 14.27 -1.33
CA ILE A 65 0.71 13.79 -2.18
C ILE A 65 -0.62 14.39 -1.72
N ALA A 66 -0.92 14.32 -0.42
CA ALA A 66 -2.13 14.90 0.14
C ALA A 66 -2.22 16.41 -0.14
N SER A 67 -1.13 17.13 0.15
CA SER A 67 -1.07 18.59 0.01
C SER A 67 -1.29 19.04 -1.44
N ILE A 68 -0.73 18.32 -2.40
CA ILE A 68 -0.91 18.61 -3.83
C ILE A 68 -2.33 18.24 -4.29
N ALA A 69 -2.88 17.15 -3.77
CA ALA A 69 -4.27 16.73 -4.04
C ALA A 69 -5.33 17.62 -3.38
N GLY A 70 -4.95 18.55 -2.50
CA GLY A 70 -5.84 19.54 -1.86
C GLY A 70 -6.18 19.27 -0.39
N ASP A 71 -5.50 18.32 0.27
CA ASP A 71 -5.66 18.00 1.69
C ASP A 71 -4.40 18.35 2.51
N ASP A 72 -4.56 18.97 3.67
CA ASP A 72 -3.43 19.21 4.59
C ASP A 72 -3.55 18.32 5.82
N MET A 73 -2.58 17.43 5.99
CA MET A 73 -2.56 16.49 7.11
C MET A 73 -1.32 16.63 7.99
N ALA A 74 -1.55 16.50 9.29
CA ALA A 74 -0.48 16.35 10.26
C ALA A 74 0.25 15.01 10.07
N ILE A 75 1.54 14.97 10.41
CA ILE A 75 2.33 13.75 10.34
C ILE A 75 1.85 12.75 11.40
N HIS A 76 1.42 11.57 10.95
CA HIS A 76 0.98 10.44 11.76
C HIS A 76 1.77 9.17 11.40
N PRO A 77 1.53 8.02 12.06
CA PRO A 77 2.04 6.74 11.57
C PRO A 77 1.62 6.48 10.12
N ARG A 78 2.48 5.83 9.32
CA ARG A 78 2.28 5.68 7.86
C ARG A 78 0.92 5.08 7.48
N LYS A 79 0.51 3.98 8.12
CA LYS A 79 -0.81 3.35 7.89
C LYS A 79 -1.94 4.34 8.18
N ARG A 80 -1.84 5.07 9.29
CA ARG A 80 -2.83 6.08 9.66
C ARG A 80 -2.88 7.25 8.66
N MET A 81 -1.74 7.71 8.15
CA MET A 81 -1.73 8.77 7.13
C MET A 81 -2.42 8.32 5.85
N PHE A 82 -2.19 7.08 5.42
CA PHE A 82 -2.88 6.52 4.27
C PHE A 82 -4.40 6.40 4.50
N GLU A 83 -4.83 5.94 5.68
CA GLU A 83 -6.25 5.92 6.04
C GLU A 83 -6.89 7.33 5.99
N LEU A 84 -6.17 8.36 6.44
CA LEU A 84 -6.64 9.74 6.38
C LEU A 84 -6.74 10.22 4.92
N LEU A 85 -5.74 9.90 4.09
CA LEU A 85 -5.78 10.20 2.66
C LEU A 85 -6.97 9.52 1.96
N MET A 86 -7.28 8.27 2.30
CA MET A 86 -8.43 7.55 1.73
C MET A 86 -9.77 8.09 2.23
N LYS A 87 -9.82 8.73 3.41
CA LYS A 87 -11.00 9.47 3.88
C LYS A 87 -11.20 10.79 3.14
N TYR A 88 -10.12 11.40 2.65
CA TYR A 88 -10.21 12.56 1.77
C TYR A 88 -10.64 12.16 0.35
N ALA A 89 -10.12 11.04 -0.16
CA ALA A 89 -10.39 10.49 -1.48
C ALA A 89 -11.75 9.77 -1.62
N VAL A 90 -12.79 10.21 -0.90
CA VAL A 90 -14.12 9.58 -0.93
C VAL A 90 -14.90 9.91 -2.20
N HIS A 91 -14.63 11.06 -2.80
CA HIS A 91 -15.24 11.51 -4.07
C HIS A 91 -14.32 11.22 -5.25
N LYS A 92 -14.91 11.02 -6.45
CA LYS A 92 -14.18 10.60 -7.65
C LYS A 92 -13.08 11.58 -8.00
N GLU A 93 -13.38 12.87 -7.95
CA GLU A 93 -12.46 13.95 -8.26
C GLU A 93 -11.24 13.93 -7.33
N ASN A 94 -11.46 13.71 -6.03
CA ASN A 94 -10.38 13.65 -5.04
C ASN A 94 -9.54 12.37 -5.21
N MET A 95 -10.17 11.23 -5.49
CA MET A 95 -9.44 9.99 -5.76
C MET A 95 -8.59 10.10 -7.02
N VAL A 96 -9.12 10.71 -8.08
CA VAL A 96 -8.34 10.99 -9.30
C VAL A 96 -7.13 11.84 -8.97
N ALA A 97 -7.31 12.96 -8.25
CA ALA A 97 -6.20 13.82 -7.86
C ALA A 97 -5.14 13.09 -7.02
N VAL A 98 -5.57 12.25 -6.08
CA VAL A 98 -4.65 11.43 -5.28
C VAL A 98 -3.90 10.41 -6.13
N LEU A 99 -4.59 9.65 -6.99
CA LEU A 99 -3.97 8.63 -7.82
C LEU A 99 -3.03 9.23 -8.88
N ASP A 100 -3.37 10.38 -9.44
CA ASP A 100 -2.51 11.12 -10.37
C ASP A 100 -1.21 11.56 -9.67
N GLU A 101 -1.30 12.09 -8.45
CA GLU A 101 -0.10 12.50 -7.72
C GLU A 101 0.70 11.30 -7.21
N MET A 102 0.06 10.21 -6.82
CA MET A 102 0.74 8.94 -6.57
C MET A 102 1.48 8.45 -7.81
N LYS A 103 0.88 8.57 -9.01
CA LYS A 103 1.52 8.19 -10.26
C LYS A 103 2.75 9.05 -10.54
N ASN A 104 2.65 10.37 -10.38
CA ASN A 104 3.78 11.29 -10.51
C ASN A 104 4.93 10.90 -9.57
N HIS A 105 4.60 10.58 -8.31
CA HIS A 105 5.59 10.10 -7.34
C HIS A 105 6.27 8.80 -7.78
N PHE A 106 5.50 7.85 -8.31
CA PHE A 106 6.07 6.59 -8.82
C PHE A 106 6.99 6.83 -10.02
N GLU A 107 6.55 7.62 -10.99
CA GLU A 107 7.33 7.97 -12.18
C GLU A 107 8.64 8.66 -11.81
N TYR A 108 8.62 9.56 -10.82
CA TYR A 108 9.81 10.20 -10.27
C TYR A 108 10.81 9.17 -9.68
N LYS A 109 10.33 8.20 -8.89
CA LYS A 109 11.20 7.16 -8.32
C LYS A 109 11.71 6.19 -9.40
N ILE A 110 10.90 5.86 -10.40
CA ILE A 110 11.33 5.07 -11.56
C ILE A 110 12.47 5.79 -12.28
N ALA A 111 12.35 7.09 -12.52
CA ALA A 111 13.40 7.86 -13.17
C ALA A 111 14.73 7.83 -12.40
N ILE A 112 14.69 7.90 -11.07
CA ILE A 112 15.88 7.74 -10.22
C ILE A 112 16.48 6.34 -10.37
N TYR A 113 15.65 5.30 -10.41
CA TYR A 113 16.12 3.93 -10.61
C TYR A 113 16.74 3.73 -11.99
N ASP A 114 16.13 4.26 -13.05
CA ASP A 114 16.68 4.25 -14.40
C ASP A 114 18.03 4.98 -14.46
N GLU A 115 18.17 6.12 -13.77
CA GLU A 115 19.44 6.85 -13.64
C GLU A 115 20.52 5.99 -12.95
N PHE A 116 20.18 5.26 -11.89
CA PHE A 116 21.11 4.36 -11.23
C PHE A 116 21.53 3.18 -12.10
N ILE A 117 20.62 2.61 -12.89
CA ILE A 117 20.95 1.56 -13.85
C ILE A 117 21.90 2.09 -14.92
N ALA A 118 21.63 3.28 -15.46
CA ALA A 118 22.46 3.91 -16.48
C ALA A 118 23.89 4.21 -15.98
N ASN A 119 24.01 4.75 -14.76
CA ASN A 119 25.30 5.12 -14.17
C ASN A 119 26.05 3.92 -13.54
N TYR A 120 25.31 2.91 -13.07
CA TYR A 120 25.83 1.73 -12.38
C TYR A 120 25.13 0.46 -12.88
N PRO A 121 25.51 -0.09 -14.05
CA PRO A 121 24.80 -1.21 -14.68
C PRO A 121 24.67 -2.46 -13.80
N ALA A 122 25.63 -2.73 -12.90
CA ALA A 122 25.54 -3.84 -11.96
C ALA A 122 24.34 -3.74 -10.98
N SER A 123 23.75 -2.56 -10.83
CA SER A 123 22.57 -2.33 -9.99
C SER A 123 21.24 -2.71 -10.67
N GLU A 124 21.25 -3.02 -11.96
CA GLU A 124 20.07 -3.44 -12.73
C GLU A 124 19.31 -4.58 -12.05
N VAL A 125 20.03 -5.59 -11.56
CA VAL A 125 19.45 -6.76 -10.86
C VAL A 125 18.64 -6.35 -9.62
N VAL A 126 18.94 -5.20 -9.02
CA VAL A 126 18.26 -4.68 -7.83
C VAL A 126 17.08 -3.80 -8.20
N PHE A 127 17.24 -2.93 -9.21
CA PHE A 127 16.27 -1.88 -9.52
C PHE A 127 15.25 -2.28 -10.58
N GLN A 128 15.62 -3.12 -11.55
CA GLN A 128 14.71 -3.53 -12.62
C GLN A 128 13.44 -4.23 -12.08
N PRO A 129 13.52 -5.18 -11.12
CA PRO A 129 12.32 -5.78 -10.53
C PRO A 129 11.43 -4.78 -9.78
N LYS A 130 12.01 -3.70 -9.25
CA LYS A 130 11.26 -2.63 -8.56
C LYS A 130 10.51 -1.75 -9.56
N ILE A 131 11.17 -1.39 -10.67
CA ILE A 131 10.56 -0.64 -11.78
C ILE A 131 9.38 -1.42 -12.36
N GLU A 132 9.54 -2.72 -12.59
CA GLU A 132 8.46 -3.56 -13.11
C GLU A 132 7.25 -3.61 -12.19
N LYS A 133 7.47 -3.78 -10.88
CA LYS A 133 6.41 -3.72 -9.86
C LYS A 133 5.72 -2.36 -9.85
N ALA A 134 6.49 -1.28 -9.87
CA ALA A 134 5.97 0.08 -9.90
C ALA A 134 5.07 0.34 -11.11
N ARG A 135 5.51 -0.07 -12.31
CA ARG A 135 4.72 0.06 -13.55
C ARG A 135 3.43 -0.76 -13.49
N LYS A 136 3.48 -1.98 -12.94
CA LYS A 136 2.28 -2.80 -12.71
C LYS A 136 1.30 -2.11 -11.76
N THR A 137 1.78 -1.52 -10.67
CA THR A 137 0.93 -0.78 -9.72
C THR A 137 0.28 0.44 -10.36
N ILE A 138 1.02 1.25 -11.13
CA ILE A 138 0.45 2.41 -11.86
C ILE A 138 -0.68 1.95 -12.79
N ALA A 139 -0.51 0.81 -13.47
CA ALA A 139 -1.52 0.27 -14.38
C ALA A 139 -2.82 -0.17 -13.68
N LEU A 140 -2.82 -0.32 -12.35
CA LEU A 140 -4.02 -0.61 -11.56
C LEU A 140 -4.86 0.64 -11.25
N PHE A 141 -4.30 1.85 -11.31
CA PHE A 141 -4.99 3.07 -10.88
C PHE A 141 -6.31 3.34 -11.61
N PRO A 142 -6.41 3.18 -12.94
CA PRO A 142 -7.69 3.33 -13.63
C PRO A 142 -8.74 2.31 -13.14
N LYS A 143 -8.31 1.05 -12.90
CA LYS A 143 -9.22 -0.01 -12.43
C LYS A 143 -9.78 0.29 -11.04
N ILE A 144 -8.98 0.91 -10.17
CA ILE A 144 -9.42 1.35 -8.84
C ILE A 144 -10.56 2.38 -8.98
N LEU A 145 -10.48 3.30 -9.95
CA LEU A 145 -11.53 4.28 -10.20
C LEU A 145 -12.81 3.63 -10.70
N ASP A 146 -12.70 2.72 -11.67
CA ASP A 146 -13.83 2.00 -12.25
C ASP A 146 -14.56 1.19 -11.16
N GLU A 147 -13.80 0.46 -10.34
CA GLU A 147 -14.36 -0.39 -9.29
C GLU A 147 -15.01 0.39 -8.15
N TYR A 148 -14.52 1.59 -7.84
CA TYR A 148 -15.03 2.37 -6.72
C TYR A 148 -16.14 3.36 -7.11
N PHE A 149 -16.15 3.88 -8.34
CA PHE A 149 -17.03 4.99 -8.72
C PHE A 149 -17.96 4.73 -9.92
N GLU A 150 -17.76 3.69 -10.71
CA GLU A 150 -18.52 3.49 -11.97
C GLU A 150 -19.49 2.30 -11.97
N ALA A 151 -19.82 1.76 -10.80
CA ALA A 151 -20.71 0.59 -10.69
C ALA A 151 -22.05 0.86 -10.00
#